data_AF-A0A6A3VSP7-F1
#
_entry.id   AF-A0A6A3VSP7-F1
#
_cell.length_a   1.000
_cell.length_b   1.000
_cell.length_c   1.000
_cell.angle_alpha   90.00
_cell.angle_beta   90.00
_cell.angle_gamma   90.00
#
_symmetry.space_group_name_H-M   'P 1'
#
loop_
_entity.id
_entity.type
_entity.pdbx_description
1 polymer ?
#
loop_
_entity_poly.entity_id
_entity_poly.type
_entity_poly.pdbx_seq_one_letter_code
_entity_poly.pdbx_strand_id
1 'polypeptide(L)'
;MLQVAGADILDMPPSGMAASMHALAVSTLPCSTAEWNEGGCVIDTSCLKGHATAALRDWCRTTRGVVCLEWLPYLSLSTLQLYDSNGGQVDVRTALPLLAAPDTIIGDVLNWSHINSDHLAFQALCGGLPVSKISSSRAAQLSRLIALLICNFPSIVYATACHLELRMLSPQQDHPHILTPPSLASPTHALLTTVGSSSSYPLLAFSSPGLLAEAHRATGSTARITGIHPHPTIARLGCLWVGHRRWKRDCKHYKAVAAAVSREKGKVNLQQRALDWALEAPCAHRALERLQWTDIRRIVGISSWGERLLYRIKALGHHGDLQVPASLLQFYLSVVPPGFFTRLDQEFSCGVVNTLTAILTLRRVVFKRLWLCVFAKRIGQ
;
A
#
# COMPACT_ATOMS: atom_id res chain seq x y z
N MET A 1 0.71 -2.34 1.58
CA MET A 1 -0.10 -2.10 2.79
C MET A 1 0.63 -2.68 3.98
N LEU A 2 0.86 -1.83 4.98
CA LEU A 2 1.54 -2.21 6.19
C LEU A 2 0.61 -2.89 7.17
N GLN A 3 1.09 -3.99 7.73
CA GLN A 3 0.52 -4.52 8.93
C GLN A 3 1.21 -3.88 10.11
N VAL A 4 0.45 -3.08 10.83
CA VAL A 4 0.95 -2.44 12.04
C VAL A 4 0.52 -3.30 13.21
N ALA A 5 1.52 -3.89 13.84
CA ALA A 5 1.31 -4.66 15.04
C ALA A 5 0.87 -3.66 16.14
N GLY A 6 -0.11 -4.04 16.98
CA GLY A 6 -0.66 -3.16 18.03
C GLY A 6 -1.92 -2.37 17.64
N ALA A 7 -2.50 -2.65 16.47
CA ALA A 7 -3.88 -2.26 16.16
C ALA A 7 -4.92 -3.20 16.81
N ASP A 8 -4.47 -4.32 17.39
CA ASP A 8 -5.32 -5.35 17.98
C ASP A 8 -5.64 -4.98 19.43
N ILE A 9 -6.88 -4.53 19.66
CA ILE A 9 -7.48 -4.24 20.96
C ILE A 9 -6.75 -3.09 21.67
N LEU A 10 -7.09 -1.87 21.27
CA LEU A 10 -6.80 -0.72 22.10
C LEU A 10 -7.74 -0.79 23.32
N ASP A 11 -7.17 -0.84 24.53
CA ASP A 11 -7.99 -0.66 25.74
C ASP A 11 -8.78 0.64 25.58
N MET A 12 -10.05 0.63 25.99
CA MET A 12 -10.90 1.80 25.87
C MET A 12 -10.49 2.89 26.85
N PRO A 13 -10.32 4.16 26.41
CA PRO A 13 -10.27 5.25 27.36
C PRO A 13 -11.57 5.34 28.16
N PRO A 14 -11.53 5.89 29.38
CA PRO A 14 -12.74 6.13 30.17
C PRO A 14 -13.75 6.94 29.35
N SER A 15 -15.00 6.43 29.25
CA SER A 15 -16.03 6.95 28.34
C SER A 15 -16.30 8.45 28.51
N GLY A 16 -16.26 8.96 29.73
CA GLY A 16 -16.40 10.39 30.00
C GLY A 16 -15.32 11.26 29.35
N MET A 17 -14.06 10.81 29.36
CA MET A 17 -12.95 11.57 28.77
C MET A 17 -13.02 11.56 27.24
N ALA A 18 -13.33 10.40 26.65
CA ALA A 18 -13.48 10.26 25.20
C ALA A 18 -14.67 11.08 24.68
N ALA A 19 -15.80 11.08 25.39
CA ALA A 19 -16.98 11.85 25.03
C ALA A 19 -16.72 13.36 25.06
N SER A 20 -16.10 13.88 26.13
CA SER A 20 -15.75 15.29 26.23
C SER A 20 -14.80 15.72 25.11
N MET A 21 -13.79 14.89 24.80
CA MET A 21 -12.85 15.20 23.73
C MET A 21 -13.52 15.18 22.34
N HIS A 22 -14.37 14.18 22.08
CA HIS A 22 -15.08 14.08 20.81
C HIS A 22 -16.03 15.26 20.59
N ALA A 23 -16.75 15.69 21.63
CA ALA A 23 -17.62 16.86 21.56
C ALA A 23 -16.82 18.12 21.21
N LEU A 24 -15.66 18.32 21.87
CA LEU A 24 -14.75 19.43 21.56
C LEU A 24 -14.22 19.34 20.12
N ALA A 25 -13.71 18.16 19.71
CA ALA A 25 -13.19 17.95 18.36
C ALA A 25 -14.25 18.25 17.30
N VAL A 26 -15.47 17.72 17.42
CA VAL A 26 -16.56 17.99 16.47
C VAL A 26 -16.91 19.48 16.42
N SER A 27 -16.91 20.17 17.56
CA SER A 27 -17.20 21.62 17.62
C SER A 27 -16.12 22.49 16.95
N THR A 28 -14.88 22.01 16.89
CA THR A 28 -13.74 22.71 16.28
C THR A 28 -13.52 22.39 14.81
N LEU A 29 -14.16 21.33 14.32
CA LEU A 29 -13.91 20.81 12.99
C LEU A 29 -14.83 21.44 11.95
N PRO A 30 -14.32 21.62 10.72
CA PRO A 30 -15.09 22.30 9.71
C PRO A 30 -16.33 21.51 9.34
N CYS A 31 -17.48 22.17 9.42
CA CYS A 31 -18.79 21.58 9.16
C CYS A 31 -19.23 21.77 7.71
N SER A 32 -18.58 22.67 6.97
CA SER A 32 -18.94 23.05 5.61
C SER A 32 -17.76 22.96 4.64
N THR A 33 -18.04 22.84 3.35
CA THR A 33 -17.02 22.89 2.29
C THR A 33 -16.34 24.25 2.16
N ALA A 34 -16.99 25.32 2.62
CA ALA A 34 -16.46 26.68 2.55
C ALA A 34 -15.23 26.87 3.45
N GLU A 35 -15.09 26.03 4.47
CA GLU A 35 -13.95 26.04 5.39
C GLU A 35 -12.77 25.17 4.87
N TRP A 36 -12.99 24.46 3.76
CA TRP A 36 -11.95 23.72 3.05
C TRP A 36 -11.48 24.51 1.81
N ASN A 37 -10.49 25.37 2.01
CA ASN A 37 -9.88 26.19 0.97
C ASN A 37 -8.83 25.38 0.19
N GLU A 38 -9.02 25.24 -1.11
CA GLU A 38 -8.15 24.42 -1.98
C GLU A 38 -7.96 22.99 -1.44
N GLY A 39 -9.02 22.46 -0.82
CA GLY A 39 -9.04 21.15 -0.15
C GLY A 39 -8.17 21.05 1.11
N GLY A 40 -7.66 22.16 1.61
CA GLY A 40 -7.05 22.27 2.93
C GLY A 40 -8.01 22.90 3.95
N CYS A 41 -7.94 22.48 5.21
CA CYS A 41 -8.58 23.19 6.31
C CYS A 41 -7.60 23.40 7.46
N VAL A 42 -7.79 24.47 8.24
CA VAL A 42 -6.98 24.77 9.41
C VAL A 42 -7.91 24.84 10.60
N ILE A 43 -7.55 24.14 11.68
CA ILE A 43 -8.29 24.19 12.94
C ILE A 43 -7.44 24.82 14.04
N ASP A 44 -8.11 25.60 14.89
CA ASP A 44 -7.54 26.06 16.14
C ASP A 44 -7.66 24.94 17.19
N THR A 45 -6.52 24.44 17.63
CA THR A 45 -6.37 23.37 18.60
C THR A 45 -6.18 23.87 20.03
N SER A 46 -6.16 25.19 20.27
CA SER A 46 -5.99 25.78 21.61
C SER A 46 -7.02 25.23 22.61
N CYS A 47 -8.29 25.18 22.21
CA CYS A 47 -9.39 24.61 22.99
C CYS A 47 -9.30 23.08 23.14
N LEU A 48 -8.61 22.39 22.21
CA LEU A 48 -8.34 20.96 22.30
C LEU A 48 -7.21 20.64 23.26
N LYS A 49 -6.38 21.59 23.70
CA LYS A 49 -5.27 21.35 24.64
C LYS A 49 -5.66 21.42 26.11
N GLY A 50 -6.96 21.45 26.40
CA GLY A 50 -7.49 21.45 27.76
C GLY A 50 -7.20 20.16 28.56
N HIS A 51 -7.61 20.18 29.82
CA HIS A 51 -7.36 19.11 30.78
C HIS A 51 -7.84 17.72 30.29
N ALA A 52 -9.00 17.63 29.63
CA ALA A 52 -9.55 16.36 29.15
C ALA A 52 -8.66 15.68 28.10
N THR A 53 -8.15 16.44 27.12
CA THR A 53 -7.26 15.93 26.08
C THR A 53 -5.88 15.58 26.63
N ALA A 54 -5.36 16.37 27.57
CA ALA A 54 -4.11 16.05 28.26
C ALA A 54 -4.25 14.75 29.08
N ALA A 55 -5.33 14.61 29.85
CA ALA A 55 -5.64 13.40 30.61
C ALA A 55 -5.80 12.17 29.70
N LEU A 56 -6.49 12.31 28.56
CA LEU A 56 -6.64 11.23 27.58
C LEU A 56 -5.30 10.85 26.93
N ARG A 57 -4.46 11.83 26.59
CA ARG A 57 -3.11 11.61 26.07
C ARG A 57 -2.25 10.87 27.08
N ASP A 58 -2.27 11.28 28.34
CA ASP A 58 -1.44 10.70 29.39
C ASP A 58 -1.95 9.31 29.78
N TRP A 59 -3.27 9.09 29.75
CA TRP A 59 -3.88 7.77 29.86
C TRP A 59 -3.46 6.85 28.70
N CYS A 60 -3.53 7.33 27.45
CA CYS A 60 -3.04 6.59 26.28
C CYS A 60 -1.56 6.27 26.43
N ARG A 61 -0.75 7.23 26.89
CA ARG A 61 0.68 7.04 27.13
C ARG A 61 0.96 5.95 28.15
N THR A 62 0.24 5.96 29.26
CA THR A 62 0.40 5.02 30.38
C THR A 62 -0.12 3.63 30.05
N THR A 63 -1.21 3.55 29.28
CA THR A 63 -1.91 2.28 29.01
C THR A 63 -1.38 1.58 27.76
N ARG A 64 -1.12 2.38 26.70
CA ARG A 64 -0.79 1.90 25.35
C ARG A 64 0.66 2.19 24.97
N GLY A 65 1.23 3.30 25.46
CA GLY A 65 2.62 3.71 25.20
C GLY A 65 2.69 5.03 24.46
N VAL A 66 3.86 5.39 23.96
CA VAL A 66 4.03 6.54 23.08
C VAL A 66 3.61 6.16 21.66
N VAL A 67 2.62 6.86 21.12
CA VAL A 67 2.22 6.68 19.71
C VAL A 67 3.32 7.20 18.77
N CYS A 68 3.58 6.46 17.71
CA CYS A 68 4.38 6.89 16.57
C CYS A 68 3.45 7.52 15.53
N LEU A 69 3.23 8.84 15.65
CA LEU A 69 2.36 9.60 14.75
C LEU A 69 2.83 9.52 13.30
N GLU A 70 4.13 9.40 13.08
CA GLU A 70 4.75 9.17 11.78
C GLU A 70 4.26 7.90 11.07
N TRP A 71 3.66 6.96 11.80
CA TRP A 71 3.15 5.70 11.23
C TRP A 71 1.65 5.71 10.94
N LEU A 72 0.91 6.70 11.47
CA LEU A 72 -0.53 6.83 11.24
C LEU A 72 -0.87 6.92 9.74
N PRO A 73 -0.18 7.73 8.90
CA PRO A 73 -0.50 7.80 7.47
C PRO A 73 -0.45 6.45 6.75
N TYR A 74 0.35 5.51 7.22
CA TYR A 74 0.52 4.19 6.61
C TYR A 74 -0.51 3.16 7.03
N LEU A 75 -1.41 3.51 7.96
CA LEU A 75 -2.45 2.60 8.44
C LEU A 75 -3.59 2.47 7.44
N SER A 76 -4.00 1.23 7.20
CA SER A 76 -5.21 0.90 6.47
C SER A 76 -6.43 1.42 7.21
N LEU A 77 -7.22 2.29 6.57
CA LEU A 77 -8.49 2.77 7.12
C LEU A 77 -9.44 1.61 7.40
N SER A 78 -9.44 0.62 6.50
CA SER A 78 -10.36 -0.51 6.56
C SER A 78 -10.11 -1.51 7.67
N THR A 79 -8.92 -1.51 8.26
CA THR A 79 -8.54 -2.42 9.36
C THR A 79 -8.22 -1.67 10.64
N LEU A 80 -8.37 -0.34 10.64
CA LEU A 80 -8.11 0.48 11.80
C LEU A 80 -9.26 0.35 12.80
N GLN A 81 -8.95 -0.07 14.02
CA GLN A 81 -9.91 -0.05 15.11
C GLN A 81 -9.98 1.37 15.69
N LEU A 82 -11.04 2.09 15.32
CA LEU A 82 -11.36 3.40 15.88
C LEU A 82 -12.56 3.27 16.80
N TYR A 83 -12.58 4.09 17.84
CA TYR A 83 -13.68 4.18 18.78
C TYR A 83 -14.31 5.56 18.76
N ASP A 84 -15.63 5.61 18.89
CA ASP A 84 -16.39 6.86 18.99
C ASP A 84 -16.41 7.42 20.43
N SER A 85 -17.13 8.52 20.62
CA SER A 85 -17.33 9.18 21.92
C SER A 85 -17.89 8.27 23.01
N ASN A 86 -18.67 7.27 22.63
CA ASN A 86 -19.37 6.37 23.54
C ASN A 86 -18.56 5.10 23.82
N GLY A 87 -17.41 4.96 23.15
CA GLY A 87 -16.60 3.76 23.18
C GLY A 87 -17.11 2.64 22.29
N GLY A 88 -18.06 2.94 21.40
CA GLY A 88 -18.46 2.04 20.34
C GLY A 88 -17.35 1.91 19.31
N GLN A 89 -17.05 0.67 18.91
CA GLN A 89 -16.13 0.46 17.80
C GLN A 89 -16.77 0.95 16.50
N VAL A 90 -16.05 1.78 15.76
CA VAL A 90 -16.48 2.34 14.49
C VAL A 90 -15.99 1.45 13.36
N ASP A 91 -16.92 0.87 12.61
CA ASP A 91 -16.58 0.31 11.30
C ASP A 91 -16.39 1.45 10.29
N VAL A 92 -15.13 1.73 9.97
CA VAL A 92 -14.73 2.82 9.07
C VAL A 92 -15.31 2.65 7.67
N ARG A 93 -15.50 1.43 7.17
CA ARG A 93 -16.09 1.20 5.84
C ARG A 93 -17.53 1.65 5.78
N THR A 94 -18.28 1.36 6.84
CA THR A 94 -19.70 1.73 6.95
C THR A 94 -19.86 3.20 7.33
N ALA A 95 -19.01 3.71 8.22
CA ALA A 95 -19.10 5.09 8.69
C ALA A 95 -18.58 6.14 7.69
N LEU A 96 -17.57 5.80 6.88
CA LEU A 96 -16.86 6.70 5.96
C LEU A 96 -16.71 6.09 4.55
N PRO A 97 -17.81 5.75 3.86
CA PRO A 97 -17.78 4.98 2.62
C PRO A 97 -17.08 5.68 1.44
N LEU A 98 -16.98 7.02 1.45
CA LEU A 98 -16.30 7.78 0.39
C LEU A 98 -14.78 7.79 0.56
N LEU A 99 -14.29 7.47 1.76
CA LEU A 99 -12.87 7.47 2.09
C LEU A 99 -12.30 6.05 2.20
N ALA A 100 -13.12 5.09 2.62
CA ALA A 100 -12.71 3.75 3.00
C ALA A 100 -12.84 2.72 1.86
N ALA A 101 -12.29 3.03 0.69
CA ALA A 101 -12.17 2.02 -0.35
C ALA A 101 -11.26 0.85 0.12
N PRO A 102 -11.36 -0.34 -0.50
CA PRO A 102 -10.45 -1.44 -0.20
C PRO A 102 -9.01 -0.97 -0.34
N ASP A 103 -8.19 -1.32 0.64
CA ASP A 103 -6.77 -1.04 0.67
C ASP A 103 -6.33 0.42 0.86
N THR A 104 -7.25 1.35 1.06
CA THR A 104 -6.92 2.75 1.32
C THR A 104 -6.23 2.94 2.66
N ILE A 105 -5.09 3.64 2.66
CA ILE A 105 -4.41 4.07 3.88
C ILE A 105 -4.80 5.51 4.24
N ILE A 106 -4.58 5.92 5.49
CA ILE A 106 -4.89 7.29 5.94
C ILE A 106 -4.20 8.34 5.03
N GLY A 107 -2.93 8.10 4.69
CA GLY A 107 -2.12 8.97 3.84
C GLY A 107 -2.60 9.07 2.39
N ASP A 108 -3.54 8.23 1.95
CA ASP A 108 -4.16 8.37 0.62
C ASP A 108 -5.27 9.43 0.62
N VAL A 109 -5.83 9.75 1.79
CA VAL A 109 -7.03 10.60 1.94
C VAL A 109 -6.78 11.87 2.74
N LEU A 110 -5.78 11.87 3.63
CA LEU A 110 -5.55 12.95 4.56
C LEU A 110 -4.06 13.05 4.94
N ASN A 111 -3.55 14.28 4.93
CA ASN A 111 -2.28 14.66 5.53
C ASN A 111 -2.49 15.79 6.53
N TRP A 112 -1.58 15.95 7.50
CA TRP A 112 -1.65 17.03 8.47
C TRP A 112 -0.27 17.54 8.90
N SER A 113 -0.21 18.80 9.27
CA SER A 113 1.00 19.46 9.79
C SER A 113 0.63 20.60 10.73
N HIS A 114 1.43 20.82 11.78
CA HIS A 114 1.28 22.03 12.58
C HIS A 114 1.80 23.25 11.81
N ILE A 115 0.99 24.30 11.75
CA ILE A 115 1.45 25.63 11.30
C ILE A 115 2.22 26.30 12.44
N ASN A 116 1.69 26.20 13.67
CA ASN A 116 2.29 26.68 14.89
C ASN A 116 1.84 25.80 16.06
N SER A 117 2.11 26.22 17.30
CA SER A 117 1.67 25.49 18.49
C SER A 117 0.19 25.15 18.41
N ASP A 118 -0.66 26.12 18.07
CA ASP A 118 -2.11 26.03 18.27
C ASP A 118 -2.89 25.79 16.98
N HIS A 119 -2.26 25.86 15.81
CA HIS A 119 -2.95 25.67 14.53
C HIS A 119 -2.48 24.39 13.85
N LEU A 120 -3.44 23.52 13.52
CA LEU A 120 -3.22 22.28 12.79
C LEU A 120 -3.87 22.37 11.42
N ALA A 121 -3.06 22.24 10.38
CA ALA A 121 -3.51 22.18 8.99
C ALA A 121 -3.76 20.74 8.57
N PHE A 122 -4.85 20.51 7.87
CA PHE A 122 -5.20 19.26 7.22
C PHE A 122 -5.33 19.48 5.72
N GLN A 123 -4.76 18.58 4.93
CA GLN A 123 -4.90 18.56 3.48
C GLN A 123 -5.67 17.32 3.07
N ALA A 124 -6.79 17.50 2.36
CA ALA A 124 -7.50 16.42 1.72
C ALA A 124 -6.67 15.88 0.55
N LEU A 125 -6.60 14.56 0.46
CA LEU A 125 -5.88 13.83 -0.59
C LEU A 125 -6.82 12.90 -1.35
N CYS A 126 -6.44 12.54 -2.57
CA CYS A 126 -7.05 11.46 -3.35
C CYS A 126 -5.95 10.61 -3.97
N GLY A 127 -5.77 9.39 -3.46
CA GLY A 127 -4.65 8.52 -3.86
C GLY A 127 -3.29 9.10 -3.48
N GLY A 128 -3.23 9.86 -2.37
CA GLY A 128 -2.01 10.49 -1.88
C GLY A 128 -1.68 11.85 -2.48
N LEU A 129 -2.49 12.35 -3.42
CA LEU A 129 -2.29 13.64 -4.06
C LEU A 129 -3.26 14.70 -3.53
N PRO A 130 -2.82 15.95 -3.29
CA PRO A 130 -3.69 17.05 -2.89
C PRO A 130 -4.83 17.27 -3.88
N VAL A 131 -6.03 17.49 -3.35
CA VAL A 131 -7.21 17.87 -4.14
C VAL A 131 -7.56 19.33 -3.89
N SER A 132 -7.86 20.07 -4.95
CA SER A 132 -8.22 21.50 -4.85
C SER A 132 -9.71 21.73 -4.60
N LYS A 133 -10.57 20.75 -4.91
CA LYS A 133 -12.02 20.81 -4.71
C LYS A 133 -12.51 19.53 -4.05
N ILE A 134 -13.35 19.71 -3.03
CA ILE A 134 -13.98 18.60 -2.32
C ILE A 134 -15.50 18.77 -2.32
N SER A 135 -16.23 17.66 -2.42
CA SER A 135 -17.69 17.66 -2.28
C SER A 135 -18.09 17.76 -0.81
N SER A 136 -19.30 18.25 -0.53
CA SER A 136 -19.82 18.38 0.84
C SER A 136 -19.87 17.07 1.59
N SER A 137 -20.24 15.98 0.92
CA SER A 137 -20.25 14.65 1.52
C SER A 137 -18.84 14.15 1.87
N ARG A 138 -17.83 14.45 1.02
CA ARG A 138 -16.43 14.08 1.30
C ARG A 138 -15.86 14.93 2.44
N ALA A 139 -16.14 16.24 2.44
CA ALA A 139 -15.74 17.16 3.51
C ALA A 139 -16.27 16.69 4.87
N ALA A 140 -17.57 16.37 4.97
CA ALA A 140 -18.17 15.87 6.20
C ALA A 140 -17.53 14.55 6.69
N GLN A 141 -17.22 13.63 5.78
CA GLN A 141 -16.53 12.38 6.13
C GLN A 141 -15.08 12.62 6.55
N LEU A 142 -14.37 13.57 5.92
CA LEU A 142 -13.01 13.94 6.33
C LEU A 142 -13.01 14.58 7.72
N SER A 143 -13.93 15.51 8.00
CA SER A 143 -14.10 16.08 9.35
C SER A 143 -14.39 14.99 10.37
N ARG A 144 -15.29 14.04 10.06
CA ARG A 144 -15.55 12.89 10.95
C ARG A 144 -14.31 12.01 11.15
N LEU A 145 -13.52 11.77 10.10
CA LEU A 145 -12.25 11.04 10.23
C LEU A 145 -11.29 11.77 11.16
N ILE A 146 -11.12 13.08 10.99
CA ILE A 146 -10.25 13.90 11.84
C ILE A 146 -10.69 13.80 13.32
N ALA A 147 -11.99 13.92 13.60
CA ALA A 147 -12.52 13.77 14.95
C ALA A 147 -12.15 12.40 15.55
N LEU A 148 -12.35 11.32 14.80
CA LEU A 148 -12.00 9.97 15.24
C LEU A 148 -10.50 9.82 15.48
N LEU A 149 -9.65 10.37 14.60
CA LEU A 149 -8.20 10.31 14.76
C LEU A 149 -7.75 11.06 16.01
N ILE A 150 -8.28 12.25 16.26
CA ILE A 150 -7.96 13.03 17.48
C ILE A 150 -8.40 12.25 18.73
N CYS A 151 -9.60 11.66 18.73
CA CYS A 151 -10.13 10.89 19.87
C CYS A 151 -9.33 9.63 20.18
N ASN A 152 -8.80 8.96 19.15
CA ASN A 152 -8.05 7.72 19.31
C ASN A 152 -6.54 7.97 19.49
N PHE A 153 -6.04 9.09 18.96
CA PHE A 153 -4.63 9.49 18.94
C PHE A 153 -4.47 10.97 19.36
N PRO A 154 -4.74 11.30 20.63
CA PRO A 154 -4.76 12.69 21.12
C PRO A 154 -3.40 13.41 20.96
N SER A 155 -2.30 12.66 20.83
CA SER A 155 -0.98 13.22 20.57
C SER A 155 -0.89 14.02 19.27
N ILE A 156 -1.80 13.81 18.30
CA ILE A 156 -1.88 14.63 17.06
C ILE A 156 -2.03 16.13 17.38
N VAL A 157 -2.70 16.47 18.49
CA VAL A 157 -2.93 17.85 18.92
C VAL A 157 -1.65 18.52 19.46
N TYR A 158 -0.66 17.73 19.87
CA TYR A 158 0.52 18.22 20.57
C TYR A 158 1.81 18.10 19.77
N ALA A 159 1.83 17.26 18.75
CA ALA A 159 3.05 16.93 18.03
C ALA A 159 2.76 16.66 16.55
N THR A 160 3.64 17.18 15.69
CA THR A 160 3.61 16.85 14.26
C THR A 160 4.23 15.49 14.01
N ALA A 161 3.64 14.72 13.10
CA ALA A 161 4.21 13.49 12.58
C ALA A 161 5.43 13.82 11.70
N CYS A 162 6.65 13.56 12.17
CA CYS A 162 7.84 13.62 11.32
C CYS A 162 8.00 12.30 10.56
N HIS A 163 7.43 12.22 9.35
CA HIS A 163 7.53 11.06 8.46
C HIS A 163 8.83 11.02 7.65
N LEU A 164 9.63 12.08 7.73
CA LEU A 164 10.92 12.21 7.06
C LEU A 164 12.08 11.69 7.90
N GLU A 165 11.82 11.23 9.12
CA GLU A 165 12.86 10.81 10.05
C GLU A 165 12.52 9.47 10.70
N LEU A 166 13.54 8.61 10.79
CA LEU A 166 13.53 7.38 11.53
C LEU A 166 13.82 7.68 12.99
N ARG A 167 12.89 7.27 13.87
CA ARG A 167 13.07 7.42 15.30
C ARG A 167 14.23 6.53 15.79
N MET A 168 15.29 7.18 16.23
CA MET A 168 16.44 6.55 16.88
C MET A 168 16.24 6.52 18.39
N LEU A 169 16.64 5.41 19.01
CA LEU A 169 16.69 5.27 20.46
C LEU A 169 18.11 5.55 20.91
N SER A 170 18.31 6.62 21.66
CA SER A 170 19.60 6.98 22.22
C SER A 170 19.44 7.31 23.70
N PRO A 171 20.39 6.92 24.57
CA PRO A 171 20.44 7.37 25.96
C PRO A 171 20.84 8.86 26.05
N GLN A 172 21.46 9.41 25.01
CA GLN A 172 21.72 10.85 24.88
C GLN A 172 20.50 11.50 24.22
N GLN A 173 19.87 12.42 24.95
CA GLN A 173 18.62 13.06 24.55
C GLN A 173 18.79 13.92 23.28
N ASP A 174 19.98 14.51 23.09
CA ASP A 174 20.30 15.43 21.98
C ASP A 174 21.46 14.92 21.11
N HIS A 175 21.36 13.70 20.58
CA HIS A 175 22.39 13.25 19.62
C HIS A 175 22.26 14.03 18.30
N PRO A 176 23.37 14.44 17.65
CA PRO A 176 23.33 15.34 16.50
C PRO A 176 22.95 14.63 15.18
N HIS A 177 22.47 13.40 15.24
CA HIS A 177 22.23 12.58 14.05
C HIS A 177 20.75 12.53 13.70
N ILE A 178 20.46 12.71 12.42
CA ILE A 178 19.13 12.58 11.81
C ILE A 178 19.22 11.46 10.79
N LEU A 179 18.25 10.54 10.81
CA LEU A 179 18.22 9.41 9.90
C LEU A 179 16.95 9.45 9.06
N THR A 180 17.07 9.72 7.77
CA THR A 180 15.94 9.78 6.84
C THR A 180 15.62 8.39 6.28
N PRO A 181 14.33 7.98 6.20
CA PRO A 181 13.96 6.68 5.65
C PRO A 181 14.27 6.59 4.15
N PRO A 182 14.34 5.36 3.60
CA PRO A 182 14.41 5.15 2.16
C PRO A 182 13.24 5.79 1.43
N SER A 183 13.54 6.40 0.28
CA SER A 183 12.56 7.04 -0.60
C SER A 183 12.25 6.13 -1.79
N LEU A 184 11.22 6.47 -2.56
CA LEU A 184 10.92 5.77 -3.82
C LEU A 184 12.10 5.82 -4.82
N ALA A 185 12.86 6.92 -4.81
CA ALA A 185 14.03 7.09 -5.67
C ALA A 185 15.25 6.28 -5.20
N SER A 186 15.33 5.99 -3.89
CA SER A 186 16.38 5.15 -3.31
C SER A 186 15.78 4.21 -2.26
N PRO A 187 15.14 3.11 -2.70
CA PRO A 187 14.35 2.24 -1.82
C PRO A 187 15.20 1.41 -0.86
N THR A 188 16.52 1.36 -1.09
CA THR A 188 17.47 0.56 -0.32
C THR A 188 18.37 1.37 0.60
N HIS A 189 18.37 2.70 0.49
CA HIS A 189 19.26 3.55 1.28
C HIS A 189 18.49 4.52 2.16
N ALA A 190 18.77 4.48 3.45
CA ALA A 190 18.47 5.57 4.38
C ALA A 190 19.60 6.60 4.31
N LEU A 191 19.35 7.84 4.72
CA LEU A 191 20.37 8.89 4.76
C LEU A 191 20.63 9.29 6.20
N LEU A 192 21.88 9.15 6.64
CA LEU A 192 22.34 9.66 7.93
C LEU A 192 22.95 11.05 7.73
N THR A 193 22.38 12.05 8.39
CA THR A 193 22.87 13.43 8.38
C THR A 193 23.26 13.83 9.79
N THR A 194 24.38 14.52 9.95
CA THR A 194 24.75 15.12 11.24
C THR A 194 24.38 16.60 11.21
N VAL A 195 23.65 17.08 12.20
CA VAL A 195 23.25 18.48 12.33
C VAL A 195 24.50 19.37 12.28
N GLY A 196 24.47 20.39 11.42
CA GLY A 196 25.60 21.27 11.16
C GLY A 196 26.63 20.73 10.14
N SER A 197 26.46 19.51 9.64
CA SER A 197 27.26 18.97 8.53
C SER A 197 26.56 19.16 7.19
N SER A 198 27.32 19.48 6.14
CA SER A 198 26.82 19.58 4.76
C SER A 198 26.75 18.21 4.06
N SER A 199 27.29 17.16 4.68
CA SER A 199 27.38 15.83 4.09
C SER A 199 26.40 14.85 4.73
N SER A 200 25.65 14.14 3.90
CA SER A 200 24.82 13.01 4.29
C SER A 200 25.46 11.70 3.83
N TYR A 201 25.37 10.67 4.66
CA TYR A 201 25.95 9.35 4.38
C TYR A 201 24.83 8.34 4.06
N PRO A 202 24.87 7.68 2.89
CA PRO A 202 23.91 6.65 2.56
C PRO A 202 24.18 5.37 3.37
N LEU A 203 23.14 4.86 4.03
CA LEU A 203 23.18 3.63 4.82
C LEU A 203 22.24 2.59 4.21
N LEU A 204 22.71 1.33 4.12
CA LEU A 204 21.89 0.23 3.63
C LEU A 204 20.75 -0.09 4.61
N ALA A 205 19.51 -0.03 4.11
CA ALA A 205 18.29 -0.12 4.90
C ALA A 205 17.43 -1.35 4.52
N PHE A 206 18.02 -2.54 4.55
CA PHE A 206 17.29 -3.79 4.27
C PHE A 206 16.49 -4.33 5.46
N SER A 207 16.88 -3.95 6.68
CA SER A 207 16.23 -4.34 7.92
C SER A 207 16.60 -3.38 9.05
N SER A 208 15.78 -3.26 10.09
CA SER A 208 16.10 -2.40 11.25
C SER A 208 17.41 -2.80 11.96
N PRO A 209 17.73 -4.08 12.20
CA PRO A 209 19.02 -4.46 12.78
C PRO A 209 20.22 -4.16 11.87
N GLY A 210 20.08 -4.39 10.56
CA GLY A 210 21.11 -4.06 9.58
C GLY A 210 21.39 -2.56 9.52
N LEU A 211 20.31 -1.76 9.49
CA LEU A 211 20.41 -0.31 9.49
C LEU A 211 21.04 0.23 10.78
N LEU A 212 20.74 -0.38 11.94
CA LEU A 212 21.38 -0.03 13.21
C LEU A 212 22.88 -0.30 13.17
N ALA A 213 23.30 -1.43 12.60
CA ALA A 213 24.71 -1.77 12.45
C ALA A 213 25.45 -0.82 11.48
N GLU A 214 24.80 -0.39 10.39
CA GLU A 214 25.31 0.65 9.48
C GLU A 214 25.40 2.01 10.18
N ALA A 215 24.36 2.41 10.92
CA ALA A 215 24.34 3.66 11.66
C ALA A 215 25.44 3.71 12.72
N HIS A 216 25.69 2.61 13.44
CA HIS A 216 26.82 2.51 14.37
C HIS A 216 28.17 2.64 13.69
N ARG A 217 28.35 2.00 12.53
CA ARG A 217 29.59 2.13 11.76
C ARG A 217 29.83 3.57 11.30
N ALA A 218 28.78 4.27 10.89
CA ALA A 218 28.87 5.64 10.40
C ALA A 218 29.01 6.69 11.53
N THR A 219 28.37 6.48 12.67
CA THR A 219 28.42 7.40 13.83
C THR A 219 29.62 7.17 14.75
N GLY A 220 30.25 5.99 14.71
CA GLY A 220 31.38 5.67 15.58
C GLY A 220 30.98 5.63 17.07
N SER A 221 31.86 6.14 17.95
CA SER A 221 31.67 6.13 19.41
C SER A 221 30.95 7.36 19.96
N THR A 222 30.64 8.37 19.13
CA THR A 222 30.15 9.68 19.59
C THR A 222 28.67 9.68 19.95
N ALA A 223 27.86 8.82 19.34
CA ALA A 223 26.43 8.69 19.66
C ALA A 223 26.06 7.21 19.85
N ARG A 224 25.65 6.85 21.08
CA ARG A 224 25.25 5.48 21.40
C ARG A 224 23.80 5.23 20.99
N ILE A 225 23.54 5.10 19.69
CA ILE A 225 22.20 4.72 19.19
C ILE A 225 21.91 3.27 19.61
N THR A 226 21.08 3.06 20.63
CA THR A 226 20.72 1.72 21.13
C THR A 226 19.73 0.97 20.26
N GLY A 227 19.03 1.65 19.35
CA GLY A 227 18.05 1.03 18.49
C GLY A 227 17.48 1.98 17.46
N ILE A 228 16.84 1.42 16.43
CA ILE A 228 16.06 2.17 15.43
C ILE A 228 14.68 1.56 15.42
N HIS A 229 13.67 2.42 15.54
CA HIS A 229 12.29 1.98 15.47
C HIS A 229 11.94 1.42 14.09
N PRO A 230 11.17 0.31 14.02
CA PRO A 230 10.82 -0.32 12.76
C PRO A 230 9.91 0.61 11.95
N HIS A 231 10.46 1.19 10.90
CA HIS A 231 9.71 2.09 10.02
C HIS A 231 8.97 1.32 8.93
N PRO A 232 7.73 1.72 8.62
CA PRO A 232 6.92 1.08 7.61
C PRO A 232 7.57 0.85 6.23
N THR A 233 8.47 1.72 5.80
CA THR A 233 9.17 1.58 4.51
C THR A 233 10.33 0.58 4.54
N ILE A 234 10.80 0.18 5.72
CA ILE A 234 12.00 -0.65 5.93
C ILE A 234 11.62 -2.02 6.50
N ALA A 235 10.66 -2.03 7.41
CA ALA A 235 10.17 -3.22 8.09
C ALA A 235 8.78 -3.59 7.57
N ARG A 236 8.55 -4.88 7.38
CA ARG A 236 7.22 -5.41 7.02
C ARG A 236 6.16 -5.23 8.13
N LEU A 237 6.59 -4.87 9.34
CA LEU A 237 5.75 -4.63 10.52
C LEU A 237 6.18 -3.31 11.18
N GLY A 238 5.26 -2.35 11.29
CA GLY A 238 5.41 -1.13 12.10
C GLY A 238 4.78 -1.32 13.49
N CYS A 239 5.12 -0.47 14.46
CA CYS A 239 4.71 -0.62 15.87
C CYS A 239 3.91 0.59 16.39
N LEU A 240 2.64 0.80 16.03
CA LEU A 240 1.94 2.09 16.31
C LEU A 240 2.17 2.69 17.71
N TRP A 241 2.25 1.84 18.75
CA TRP A 241 2.55 2.23 20.12
C TRP A 241 3.88 1.65 20.61
N VAL A 242 4.68 2.49 21.28
CA VAL A 242 6.04 2.20 21.76
C VAL A 242 6.12 2.33 23.29
N GLY A 243 6.97 1.55 23.94
CA GLY A 243 7.37 1.77 25.34
C GLY A 243 6.69 0.87 26.37
N HIS A 244 5.57 0.24 26.03
CA HIS A 244 5.00 -0.85 26.83
C HIS A 244 5.13 -2.18 26.09
N ARG A 245 5.65 -3.21 26.78
CA ARG A 245 5.68 -4.60 26.31
C ARG A 245 4.24 -5.14 26.26
N ARG A 246 3.47 -4.76 25.25
CA ARG A 246 2.18 -5.39 24.91
C ARG A 246 2.22 -6.18 23.61
N TRP A 247 3.40 -6.57 23.15
CA TRP A 247 3.54 -7.78 22.33
C TRP A 247 3.32 -9.02 23.22
N LYS A 248 2.13 -9.14 23.84
CA LYS A 248 1.74 -10.36 24.58
C LYS A 248 1.65 -11.56 23.64
N ARG A 249 1.50 -11.31 22.33
CA ARG A 249 1.45 -12.32 21.28
C ARG A 249 2.83 -12.53 20.69
N ASP A 250 3.10 -13.79 20.36
CA ASP A 250 4.35 -14.17 19.73
C ASP A 250 4.50 -13.55 18.32
N CYS A 251 5.74 -13.42 17.86
CA CYS A 251 6.02 -12.97 16.50
C CYS A 251 5.35 -13.86 15.43
N LYS A 252 5.12 -15.14 15.75
CA LYS A 252 4.43 -16.11 14.88
C LYS A 252 2.99 -15.68 14.60
N HIS A 253 2.26 -15.21 15.60
CA HIS A 253 0.90 -14.71 15.46
C HIS A 253 0.83 -13.54 14.48
N TYR A 254 1.70 -12.52 14.64
CA TYR A 254 1.73 -11.38 13.74
C TYR A 254 2.09 -11.78 12.30
N LYS A 255 3.07 -12.68 12.12
CA LYS A 255 3.39 -13.23 10.80
C LYS A 255 2.23 -14.01 10.18
N ALA A 256 1.45 -14.72 10.99
CA ALA A 256 0.28 -15.46 10.52
C ALA A 256 -0.84 -14.51 10.05
N VAL A 257 -1.11 -13.44 10.81
CA VAL A 257 -2.02 -12.36 10.41
C VAL A 257 -1.52 -11.68 9.14
N ALA A 258 -0.21 -11.46 8.99
CA ALA A 258 0.43 -10.94 7.77
C ALA A 258 0.21 -11.82 6.56
N ALA A 259 0.49 -13.10 6.72
CA ALA A 259 0.28 -14.07 5.67
C ALA A 259 -1.21 -14.19 5.31
N ALA A 260 -2.13 -14.08 6.27
CA ALA A 260 -3.57 -14.14 6.01
C ALA A 260 -4.06 -12.96 5.17
N VAL A 261 -3.76 -11.72 5.57
CA VAL A 261 -4.15 -10.52 4.81
C VAL A 261 -3.47 -10.47 3.45
N SER A 262 -2.18 -10.85 3.36
CA SER A 262 -1.49 -10.92 2.08
C SER A 262 -2.11 -11.94 1.12
N ARG A 263 -2.58 -13.09 1.64
CA ARG A 263 -3.30 -14.08 0.85
C ARG A 263 -4.64 -13.55 0.35
N GLU A 264 -5.38 -12.86 1.20
CA GLU A 264 -6.68 -12.30 0.83
C GLU A 264 -6.55 -11.22 -0.25
N LYS A 265 -5.58 -10.29 -0.11
CA LYS A 265 -5.22 -9.34 -1.17
C LYS A 265 -4.81 -10.05 -2.46
N GLY A 266 -4.05 -11.15 -2.33
CA GLY A 266 -3.66 -11.98 -3.46
C GLY A 266 -4.88 -12.49 -4.23
N LYS A 267 -5.93 -12.94 -3.54
CA LYS A 267 -7.18 -13.37 -4.18
C LYS A 267 -7.89 -12.21 -4.90
N VAL A 268 -8.04 -11.07 -4.24
CA VAL A 268 -8.70 -9.89 -4.83
C VAL A 268 -7.96 -9.42 -6.07
N ASN A 269 -6.63 -9.32 -6.02
CA ASN A 269 -5.80 -8.94 -7.16
C ASN A 269 -5.91 -9.95 -8.32
N LEU A 270 -6.05 -11.24 -8.03
CA LEU A 270 -6.26 -12.26 -9.05
C LEU A 270 -7.64 -12.12 -9.71
N GLN A 271 -8.67 -11.85 -8.93
CA GLN A 271 -10.01 -11.59 -9.46
C GLN A 271 -10.03 -10.34 -10.34
N GLN A 272 -9.39 -9.25 -9.90
CA GLN A 272 -9.32 -8.03 -10.68
C GLN A 272 -8.57 -8.24 -12.01
N ARG A 273 -7.41 -8.90 -11.98
CA ARG A 273 -6.66 -9.23 -13.22
C ARG A 273 -7.44 -10.13 -14.17
N ALA A 274 -8.25 -11.05 -13.64
CA ALA A 274 -9.10 -11.89 -14.48
C ALA A 274 -10.18 -11.05 -15.18
N LEU A 275 -10.79 -10.08 -14.48
CA LEU A 275 -11.76 -9.14 -15.05
C LEU A 275 -11.11 -8.23 -16.10
N ASP A 276 -9.95 -7.64 -15.78
CA ASP A 276 -9.22 -6.76 -16.68
C ASP A 276 -8.84 -7.51 -17.97
N TRP A 277 -8.35 -8.76 -17.85
CA TRP A 277 -8.03 -9.61 -18.99
C TRP A 277 -9.25 -9.99 -19.84
N ALA A 278 -10.41 -10.24 -19.20
CA ALA A 278 -11.66 -10.50 -19.89
C ALA A 278 -12.11 -9.30 -20.73
N LEU A 279 -11.85 -8.08 -20.25
CA LEU A 279 -12.16 -6.83 -20.96
C LEU A 279 -11.17 -6.56 -22.10
N GLU A 280 -9.87 -6.75 -21.88
CA GLU A 280 -8.82 -6.50 -22.88
C GLU A 280 -8.83 -7.51 -24.04
N ALA A 281 -9.06 -8.79 -23.75
CA ALA A 281 -8.96 -9.88 -24.73
C ALA A 281 -10.10 -10.92 -24.59
N PRO A 282 -11.36 -10.54 -24.86
CA PRO A 282 -12.54 -11.37 -24.55
C PRO A 282 -12.58 -12.70 -25.29
N CYS A 283 -12.03 -12.78 -26.51
CA CYS A 283 -11.98 -14.03 -27.27
C CYS A 283 -10.92 -15.00 -26.72
N ALA A 284 -9.73 -14.49 -26.35
CA ALA A 284 -8.67 -15.31 -25.77
C ALA A 284 -9.04 -15.78 -24.36
N HIS A 285 -9.68 -14.91 -23.57
CA HIS A 285 -10.20 -15.27 -22.26
C HIS A 285 -11.24 -16.40 -22.35
N ARG A 286 -12.27 -16.28 -23.20
CA ARG A 286 -13.28 -17.34 -23.40
C ARG A 286 -12.69 -18.65 -23.92
N ALA A 287 -11.72 -18.59 -24.83
CA ALA A 287 -11.05 -19.78 -25.33
C ALA A 287 -10.25 -20.49 -24.23
N LEU A 288 -9.52 -19.72 -23.41
CA LEU A 288 -8.76 -20.25 -22.26
C LEU A 288 -9.66 -20.76 -21.14
N GLU A 289 -10.82 -20.16 -20.88
CA GLU A 289 -11.79 -20.69 -19.91
C GLU A 289 -12.29 -22.07 -20.32
N ARG A 290 -12.62 -22.26 -21.60
CA ARG A 290 -13.13 -23.53 -22.15
C ARG A 290 -12.09 -24.65 -22.17
N LEU A 291 -10.81 -24.33 -22.29
CA LEU A 291 -9.69 -25.29 -22.27
C LEU A 291 -9.56 -26.00 -20.91
N GLN A 292 -9.76 -27.32 -20.84
CA GLN A 292 -9.52 -28.03 -19.58
C GLN A 292 -8.02 -28.16 -19.28
N TRP A 293 -7.65 -28.27 -18.00
CA TRP A 293 -6.26 -28.47 -17.60
C TRP A 293 -5.65 -29.74 -18.19
N THR A 294 -6.47 -30.79 -18.34
CA THR A 294 -6.10 -32.04 -19.01
C THR A 294 -5.75 -31.84 -20.47
N ASP A 295 -6.38 -30.87 -21.11
CA ASP A 295 -6.18 -30.61 -22.53
C ASP A 295 -4.92 -29.81 -22.80
N ILE A 296 -4.59 -28.86 -21.92
CA ILE A 296 -3.34 -28.08 -21.98
C ILE A 296 -2.12 -29.02 -21.96
N ARG A 297 -2.16 -30.08 -21.15
CA ARG A 297 -1.11 -31.12 -21.07
C ARG A 297 -1.04 -32.03 -22.30
N ARG A 298 -2.12 -32.08 -23.10
CA ARG A 298 -2.24 -32.92 -24.30
C ARG A 298 -1.92 -32.15 -25.58
N ILE A 299 -1.61 -30.85 -25.51
CA ILE A 299 -1.21 -30.05 -26.67
C ILE A 299 0.14 -30.57 -27.18
N VAL A 300 0.11 -31.29 -28.29
CA VAL A 300 1.31 -31.82 -28.95
C VAL A 300 2.15 -30.65 -29.46
N GLY A 301 3.43 -30.61 -29.08
CA GLY A 301 4.38 -29.56 -29.49
C GLY A 301 4.47 -28.36 -28.55
N ILE A 302 3.72 -28.34 -27.43
CA ILE A 302 3.93 -27.33 -26.40
C ILE A 302 5.18 -27.66 -25.57
N SER A 303 6.08 -26.69 -25.40
CA SER A 303 7.20 -26.85 -24.49
C SER A 303 6.73 -26.78 -23.03
N SER A 304 7.53 -27.30 -22.09
CA SER A 304 7.28 -27.16 -20.65
C SER A 304 7.12 -25.69 -20.21
N TRP A 305 7.77 -24.77 -20.92
CA TRP A 305 7.59 -23.34 -20.74
C TRP A 305 6.23 -22.85 -21.24
N GLY A 306 5.79 -23.28 -22.43
CA GLY A 306 4.48 -22.96 -22.99
C GLY A 306 3.33 -23.47 -22.12
N GLU A 307 3.44 -24.68 -21.57
CA GLU A 307 2.46 -25.24 -20.63
C GLU A 307 2.35 -24.38 -19.36
N ARG A 308 3.49 -24.00 -18.78
CA ARG A 308 3.54 -23.10 -17.61
C ARG A 308 2.98 -21.72 -17.93
N LEU A 309 3.22 -21.21 -19.14
CA LEU A 309 2.70 -19.93 -19.58
C LEU A 309 1.17 -19.97 -19.71
N LEU A 310 0.61 -20.97 -20.40
CA LEU A 310 -0.84 -21.16 -20.51
C LEU A 310 -1.47 -21.37 -19.13
N TYR A 311 -0.80 -22.10 -18.25
CA TYR A 311 -1.22 -22.27 -16.86
C TYR A 311 -1.29 -20.94 -16.12
N ARG A 312 -0.25 -20.11 -16.22
CA ARG A 312 -0.20 -18.79 -15.59
C ARG A 312 -1.25 -17.84 -16.15
N ILE A 313 -1.44 -17.80 -17.47
CA ILE A 313 -2.44 -16.90 -18.07
C ILE A 313 -3.85 -17.33 -17.67
N LYS A 314 -4.15 -18.64 -17.74
CA LYS A 314 -5.49 -19.16 -17.38
C LYS A 314 -5.76 -19.04 -15.86
N ALA A 315 -4.76 -19.19 -15.00
CA ALA A 315 -4.94 -19.13 -13.55
C ALA A 315 -4.78 -17.71 -12.95
N LEU A 316 -4.02 -16.82 -13.58
CA LEU A 316 -3.58 -15.54 -12.97
C LEU A 316 -3.94 -14.29 -13.79
N GLY A 317 -4.50 -14.46 -15.00
CA GLY A 317 -4.67 -13.36 -15.97
C GLY A 317 -3.35 -12.93 -16.61
N HIS A 318 -3.42 -12.06 -17.62
CA HIS A 318 -2.22 -11.47 -18.21
C HIS A 318 -1.55 -10.50 -17.23
N HIS A 319 -0.22 -10.50 -17.22
CA HIS A 319 0.59 -9.63 -16.38
C HIS A 319 1.43 -8.76 -17.32
N GLY A 320 1.35 -7.45 -17.22
CA GLY A 320 2.04 -6.51 -18.13
C GLY A 320 3.56 -6.70 -18.21
N ASP A 321 4.17 -7.39 -17.23
CA ASP A 321 5.60 -7.72 -17.20
C ASP A 321 5.99 -8.92 -18.08
N LEU A 322 5.01 -9.73 -18.52
CA LEU A 322 5.24 -10.70 -19.59
C LEU A 322 5.20 -9.92 -20.90
N GLN A 323 6.36 -9.46 -21.38
CA GLN A 323 6.56 -9.03 -22.77
C GLN A 323 6.34 -10.23 -23.71
N VAL A 324 5.11 -10.72 -23.79
CA VAL A 324 4.67 -11.64 -24.82
C VAL A 324 3.88 -10.78 -25.79
N PRO A 325 4.46 -10.41 -26.94
CA PRO A 325 3.72 -9.71 -27.98
C PRO A 325 2.42 -10.44 -28.24
N ALA A 326 1.29 -9.72 -28.34
CA ALA A 326 0.00 -10.34 -28.65
C ALA A 326 0.08 -11.26 -29.89
N SER A 327 0.99 -10.97 -30.82
CA SER A 327 1.32 -11.79 -31.99
C SER A 327 1.95 -13.16 -31.69
N LEU A 328 2.71 -13.30 -30.60
CA LEU A 328 3.31 -14.55 -30.13
C LEU A 328 2.26 -15.42 -29.42
N LEU A 329 1.37 -14.80 -28.64
CA LEU A 329 0.26 -15.48 -27.96
C LEU A 329 -0.78 -15.97 -28.98
N GLN A 330 -1.05 -15.17 -30.01
CA GLN A 330 -1.89 -15.54 -31.15
C GLN A 330 -1.23 -16.62 -32.04
N PHE A 331 0.09 -16.61 -32.18
CA PHE A 331 0.84 -17.69 -32.83
C PHE A 331 0.69 -19.02 -32.06
N TYR A 332 0.90 -19.04 -30.75
CA TYR A 332 0.75 -20.26 -29.95
C TYR A 332 -0.69 -20.81 -29.96
N LEU A 333 -1.69 -19.94 -29.93
CA LEU A 333 -3.11 -20.34 -30.08
C LEU A 333 -3.44 -20.83 -31.49
N SER A 334 -2.70 -20.39 -32.53
CA SER A 334 -2.84 -20.86 -33.92
C SER A 334 -2.09 -22.15 -34.25
N VAL A 335 -1.15 -22.57 -33.39
CA VAL A 335 -0.35 -23.80 -33.53
C VAL A 335 -1.02 -25.00 -32.85
N VAL A 336 -2.11 -24.76 -32.12
CA VAL A 336 -2.98 -25.84 -31.64
C VAL A 336 -3.53 -26.60 -32.87
N PRO A 337 -3.42 -27.95 -32.92
CA PRO A 337 -3.84 -28.72 -34.08
C PRO A 337 -5.29 -28.42 -34.48
N PRO A 338 -5.63 -28.34 -35.78
CA PRO A 338 -6.98 -28.00 -36.26
C PRO A 338 -8.07 -28.95 -35.75
N GLY A 339 -7.71 -30.16 -35.29
CA GLY A 339 -8.65 -31.09 -34.65
C GLY A 339 -9.16 -30.67 -33.27
N PHE A 340 -8.52 -29.69 -32.60
CA PHE A 340 -8.88 -29.25 -31.26
C PHE A 340 -10.03 -28.21 -31.25
N PHE A 341 -10.20 -27.45 -32.33
CA PHE A 341 -11.24 -26.43 -32.49
C PHE A 341 -12.53 -26.95 -33.17
N THR A 342 -12.61 -28.24 -33.50
CA THR A 342 -13.80 -28.83 -34.16
C THR A 342 -15.09 -28.81 -33.32
N ARG A 343 -15.00 -28.47 -32.02
CA ARG A 343 -16.17 -28.14 -31.17
C ARG A 343 -16.46 -26.64 -31.03
N LEU A 344 -15.63 -25.77 -31.60
CA LEU A 344 -15.73 -24.31 -31.48
C LEU A 344 -16.09 -23.61 -32.80
N ASP A 345 -16.06 -24.32 -33.94
CA ASP A 345 -16.42 -23.78 -35.25
C ASP A 345 -17.93 -23.57 -35.47
N GLN A 346 -18.80 -24.00 -34.55
CA GLN A 346 -20.25 -23.81 -34.72
C GLN A 346 -20.81 -22.46 -34.23
N GLU A 347 -20.04 -21.60 -33.57
CA GLU A 347 -20.60 -20.35 -32.99
C GLU A 347 -19.82 -19.04 -33.24
N PHE A 348 -18.71 -19.03 -34.00
CA PHE A 348 -17.94 -17.80 -34.22
C PHE A 348 -18.12 -17.19 -35.62
N SER A 349 -19.24 -16.50 -35.81
CA SER A 349 -19.40 -15.46 -36.83
C SER A 349 -18.79 -14.14 -36.34
N CYS A 350 -17.47 -14.08 -36.20
CA CYS A 350 -16.78 -12.81 -36.01
C CYS A 350 -15.66 -12.73 -37.04
N GLY A 351 -15.72 -11.74 -37.93
CA GLY A 351 -15.01 -11.62 -39.22
C GLY A 351 -13.47 -11.57 -39.21
N VAL A 352 -12.80 -12.11 -38.19
CA VAL A 352 -11.35 -12.22 -38.07
C VAL A 352 -10.80 -13.47 -38.78
N VAL A 353 -11.65 -14.45 -39.12
CA VAL A 353 -11.24 -15.69 -39.81
C VAL A 353 -10.70 -15.39 -41.22
N ASN A 354 -11.22 -14.39 -41.93
CA ASN A 354 -10.72 -14.02 -43.25
C ASN A 354 -9.35 -13.32 -43.21
N THR A 355 -9.07 -12.55 -42.15
CA THR A 355 -7.77 -11.89 -41.96
C THR A 355 -6.69 -12.88 -41.50
N LEU A 356 -7.04 -13.84 -40.63
CA LEU A 356 -6.14 -14.90 -40.18
C LEU A 356 -5.78 -15.87 -41.30
N THR A 357 -6.75 -16.24 -42.15
CA THR A 357 -6.47 -17.13 -43.29
C THR A 357 -5.57 -16.43 -44.32
N ALA A 358 -5.77 -15.14 -44.59
CA ALA A 358 -4.92 -14.34 -45.47
C ALA A 358 -3.48 -14.14 -44.93
N ILE A 359 -3.32 -13.96 -43.62
CA ILE A 359 -2.01 -13.86 -42.96
C ILE A 359 -1.27 -15.21 -43.00
N LEU A 360 -2.00 -16.33 -42.91
CA LEU A 360 -1.45 -17.69 -42.95
C LEU A 360 -1.01 -18.11 -44.37
N THR A 361 -1.70 -17.69 -45.44
CA THR A 361 -1.26 -17.93 -46.83
C THR A 361 -0.07 -17.05 -47.22
N LEU A 362 -0.04 -15.77 -46.81
CA LEU A 362 1.09 -14.88 -47.11
C LEU A 362 2.38 -15.26 -46.36
N ARG A 363 2.28 -15.83 -45.15
CA ARG A 363 3.48 -16.19 -44.36
C ARG A 363 4.16 -17.51 -44.74
N ARG A 364 3.49 -18.44 -45.44
CA ARG A 364 4.15 -19.68 -45.93
C ARG A 364 5.21 -19.42 -47.00
N VAL A 365 5.08 -18.35 -47.78
CA VAL A 365 6.00 -18.04 -48.90
C VAL A 365 7.19 -17.19 -48.43
N VAL A 366 6.96 -16.24 -47.51
CA VAL A 366 8.01 -15.30 -47.07
C VAL A 366 8.99 -15.95 -46.07
N PHE A 367 8.52 -16.86 -45.21
CA PHE A 367 9.38 -17.47 -44.19
C PHE A 367 10.36 -18.51 -44.75
N LYS A 368 10.05 -19.17 -45.89
CA LYS A 368 11.01 -20.08 -46.54
C LYS A 368 12.25 -19.35 -47.06
N ARG A 369 12.15 -18.07 -47.43
CA ARG A 369 13.29 -17.26 -47.90
C ARG A 369 14.07 -16.60 -46.76
N LEU A 370 13.39 -16.14 -45.70
CA LEU A 370 14.05 -15.49 -44.55
C LEU A 370 14.79 -16.49 -43.64
N TRP A 371 14.30 -17.73 -43.52
CA TRP A 371 14.96 -18.75 -42.70
C TRP A 371 16.28 -19.25 -43.32
N LEU A 372 16.36 -19.32 -44.65
CA LEU A 372 17.61 -19.68 -45.36
C LEU A 372 18.69 -18.59 -45.27
N CYS A 373 18.32 -17.30 -45.26
CA CYS A 373 19.30 -16.20 -45.17
C CYS A 373 19.86 -15.98 -43.75
N VAL A 374 19.08 -16.27 -42.70
CA VAL A 374 19.54 -16.06 -41.31
C VAL A 374 20.38 -17.25 -40.80
N PHE A 375 20.14 -18.46 -41.29
CA PHE A 375 20.92 -19.64 -40.88
C PHE A 375 22.25 -19.79 -41.65
N ALA A 376 22.33 -19.34 -42.91
CA ALA A 376 23.59 -19.35 -43.66
C ALA A 376 24.64 -18.38 -43.10
N LYS A 377 24.22 -17.34 -42.36
CA LYS A 377 25.13 -16.33 -41.78
C LYS A 377 25.63 -16.66 -40.38
N ARG A 378 25.24 -17.80 -39.80
CA ARG A 378 25.60 -18.23 -38.43
C ARG A 378 26.37 -19.55 -38.35
N ILE A 379 26.67 -20.18 -39.49
CA ILE A 379 27.51 -21.39 -39.58
C ILE A 379 28.91 -21.07 -40.15
N GLY A 380 29.17 -19.80 -40.50
CA GLY A 380 30.49 -19.33 -40.91
C GLY A 380 30.89 -18.06 -40.16
N GLN A 381 31.21 -18.20 -38.88
CA GLN A 381 32.06 -17.30 -38.09
C GLN A 381 32.54 -18.01 -36.83
#